data_AF-K2GZ92-F1
#
_entry.id   AF-K2GZ92-F1
#
_cell.length_a   1.000
_cell.length_b   1.000
_cell.length_c   1.000
_cell.angle_alpha   90.00
_cell.angle_beta   90.00
_cell.angle_gamma   90.00
#
_symmetry.space_group_name_H-M   'P 1'
#
loop_
_entity.id
_entity.type
_entity.pdbx_description
1 polymer ?
#
loop_
_entity_poly.entity_id
_entity_poly.type
_entity_poly.pdbx_seq_one_letter_code
_entity_poly.pdbx_strand_id
1 'polypeptide(L)'
;MISSNHKITKQLELLFNKRKEKEPILCECMNLSYDNKNMKWHDEDKEYCVSIFNGHFIFYDKNNKGVVDFVIPIISSIQSTEEDDTIMLTGVYGVPVLCLINKNKFFLRVATRILIKQCSVSFQSLIETNQLKSNSSVLQITYLPLFGNSIQIIMLAHFYDPKRLQVPDFVYKSIKYLAMITETEGLFRLSGDSSEMEEIRELINKGEEIIFPKYSIHSISNLLKYFFRSLPHGLIPQTNMYKMVERIQNTSRSETIQILKEEVHCLSLPVFTILSVCF
;
A
#
# COMPACT_ATOMS: atom_id res chain seq x y z
N MET A 1 -1.40 8.38 -21.63
CA MET A 1 -1.86 8.04 -20.26
C MET A 1 -0.65 7.97 -19.31
N ILE A 2 -0.01 9.12 -19.06
CA ILE A 2 1.22 9.26 -18.24
C ILE A 2 0.92 10.10 -16.95
N SER A 3 -0.36 10.39 -16.66
CA SER A 3 -0.73 11.54 -15.81
C SER A 3 -0.91 11.27 -14.32
N SER A 4 -0.99 10.02 -13.84
CA SER A 4 -1.20 9.71 -12.41
C SER A 4 0.11 9.43 -11.66
N ASN A 5 0.95 8.52 -12.16
CA ASN A 5 2.25 8.20 -11.55
C ASN A 5 3.23 9.38 -11.55
N HIS A 6 3.22 10.18 -12.62
CA HIS A 6 4.04 11.40 -12.67
C HIS A 6 3.52 12.45 -11.67
N LYS A 7 2.22 12.49 -11.37
CA LYS A 7 1.61 13.46 -10.45
C LYS A 7 1.91 13.14 -8.99
N ILE A 8 1.91 11.85 -8.61
CA ILE A 8 2.35 11.42 -7.27
C ILE A 8 3.85 11.66 -7.11
N THR A 9 4.67 11.25 -8.08
CA THR A 9 6.13 11.49 -8.03
C THR A 9 6.45 12.99 -7.92
N LYS A 10 5.73 13.83 -8.68
CA LYS A 10 5.87 15.29 -8.64
C LYS A 10 5.30 15.93 -7.37
N GLN A 11 4.22 15.40 -6.79
CA GLN A 11 3.71 15.85 -5.48
C GLN A 11 4.68 15.50 -4.35
N LEU A 12 5.27 14.30 -4.39
CA LEU A 12 6.34 13.89 -3.49
C LEU A 12 7.56 14.82 -3.70
N GLU A 13 8.01 15.06 -4.93
CA GLU A 13 9.09 16.01 -5.22
C GLU A 13 8.77 17.46 -4.76
N LEU A 14 7.52 17.91 -4.87
CA LEU A 14 7.08 19.25 -4.41
C LEU A 14 7.06 19.38 -2.88
N LEU A 15 6.71 18.32 -2.16
CA LEU A 15 6.82 18.28 -0.69
C LEU A 15 8.29 18.40 -0.22
N PHE A 16 9.24 17.91 -1.02
CA PHE A 16 10.63 17.71 -0.58
C PHE A 16 11.68 18.61 -1.24
N ASN A 17 11.36 19.37 -2.30
CA ASN A 17 12.29 20.30 -2.95
C ASN A 17 12.38 21.68 -2.26
N LYS A 18 11.62 21.93 -1.19
CA LYS A 18 11.87 23.11 -0.35
C LYS A 18 13.06 22.84 0.59
N ARG A 19 14.23 23.31 0.17
CA ARG A 19 15.40 23.43 1.03
C ARG A 19 15.10 24.37 2.19
N LYS A 20 15.32 23.89 3.42
CA LYS A 20 15.34 24.66 4.68
C LYS A 20 14.08 25.52 4.91
N GLU A 21 12.96 24.88 5.23
CA GLU A 21 11.97 25.61 6.02
C GLU A 21 12.50 25.83 7.45
N LYS A 22 12.05 26.91 8.08
CA LYS A 22 12.40 27.29 9.46
C LYS A 22 12.20 26.08 10.38
N GLU A 23 13.04 25.99 11.41
CA GLU A 23 13.03 24.88 12.38
C GLU A 23 11.60 24.43 12.71
N PRO A 24 11.33 23.11 12.68
CA PRO A 24 9.99 22.57 12.89
C PRO A 24 9.42 23.04 14.23
N ILE A 25 8.18 23.54 14.18
CA ILE A 25 7.45 24.01 15.35
C ILE A 25 6.90 22.77 16.08
N LEU A 26 7.42 22.55 17.29
CA LEU A 26 7.42 21.33 18.10
C LEU A 26 8.40 20.25 17.64
N CYS A 27 9.37 19.99 18.51
CA CYS A 27 10.26 18.83 18.47
C CYS A 27 9.97 18.01 19.73
N GLU A 28 9.03 17.08 19.66
CA GLU A 28 9.05 15.96 20.60
C GLU A 28 10.08 14.96 20.07
N CYS A 29 11.00 14.54 20.95
CA CYS A 29 11.95 13.47 20.62
C CYS A 29 11.23 12.15 20.85
N MET A 30 11.17 11.30 19.84
CA MET A 30 10.53 9.99 19.92
C MET A 30 11.46 8.92 19.33
N ASN A 31 11.41 7.72 19.89
CA ASN A 31 12.08 6.56 19.31
C ASN A 31 11.12 5.84 18.39
N LEU A 32 11.46 5.76 17.11
CA LEU A 32 10.59 5.13 16.12
C LEU A 32 11.24 3.88 15.55
N SER A 33 10.50 2.78 15.60
CA SER A 33 10.89 1.53 14.98
C SER A 33 9.75 1.06 14.08
N TYR A 34 10.05 0.64 12.85
CA TYR A 34 9.06 0.07 11.92
C TYR A 34 9.59 -1.19 11.26
N ASP A 35 8.70 -2.14 10.96
CA ASP A 35 9.08 -3.44 10.37
C ASP A 35 9.31 -3.32 8.86
N ASN A 36 10.53 -3.62 8.42
CA ASN A 36 10.92 -3.58 7.02
C ASN A 36 10.71 -4.94 6.33
N LYS A 37 9.46 -5.43 6.20
CA LYS A 37 9.05 -6.64 5.43
C LYS A 37 9.81 -7.96 5.69
N ASN A 38 10.85 -7.94 6.50
CA ASN A 38 11.89 -8.95 6.74
C ASN A 38 12.32 -8.96 8.23
N MET A 39 11.57 -8.33 9.15
CA MET A 39 11.94 -8.21 10.56
C MET A 39 13.31 -7.55 10.81
N LYS A 40 13.79 -6.72 9.88
CA LYS A 40 14.88 -5.77 10.15
C LYS A 40 14.26 -4.45 10.53
N TRP A 41 14.08 -4.23 11.83
CA TRP A 41 13.70 -2.93 12.35
C TRP A 41 14.66 -1.86 11.83
N HIS A 42 14.12 -0.73 11.40
CA HIS A 42 14.95 0.47 11.33
C HIS A 42 15.29 0.85 12.77
N ASP A 43 16.59 0.76 13.09
CA ASP A 43 17.31 1.15 14.31
C ASP A 43 16.45 1.30 15.58
N GLU A 44 16.45 0.27 16.43
CA GLU A 44 15.69 0.19 17.68
C GLU A 44 15.98 1.34 18.68
N ASP A 45 17.06 2.11 18.46
CA ASP A 45 17.57 3.15 19.37
C ASP A 45 17.91 4.48 18.68
N LYS A 46 17.21 4.82 17.59
CA LYS A 46 17.37 6.14 16.95
C LYS A 46 16.27 7.11 17.39
N GLU A 47 16.69 8.20 18.04
CA GLU A 47 15.80 9.29 18.43
C GLU A 47 15.54 10.22 17.24
N TYR A 48 14.26 10.51 17.00
CA TYR A 48 13.79 11.39 15.95
C TYR A 48 13.11 12.62 16.53
N CYS A 49 13.40 13.79 15.95
CA CYS A 49 12.52 14.93 16.10
C CYS A 49 11.37 14.81 15.10
N VAL A 50 10.13 14.88 15.58
CA VAL A 50 8.93 14.76 14.72
C VAL A 50 8.31 16.13 14.51
N SER A 51 7.90 16.42 13.28
CA SER A 51 7.07 17.59 12.96
C SER A 51 5.88 17.18 12.11
N ILE A 52 4.81 17.97 12.13
CA ILE A 52 3.64 17.75 11.29
C ILE A 52 3.51 18.88 10.28
N PHE A 53 3.39 18.52 9.00
CA PHE A 53 3.22 19.48 7.92
C PHE A 53 2.37 18.91 6.78
N ASN A 54 1.37 19.68 6.32
CA ASN A 54 0.50 19.31 5.20
C ASN A 54 -0.02 17.86 5.25
N GLY A 55 -0.44 17.40 6.43
CA GLY A 55 -0.94 16.03 6.62
C GLY A 55 0.13 14.94 6.58
N HIS A 56 1.37 15.27 6.94
CA HIS A 56 2.45 14.32 7.09
C HIS A 56 3.13 14.49 8.44
N PHE A 57 3.56 13.37 9.01
CA PHE A 57 4.65 13.34 9.96
C PHE A 57 5.98 13.35 9.21
N ILE A 58 6.85 14.30 9.55
CA ILE A 58 8.19 14.41 9.02
C ILE A 58 9.16 14.14 10.16
N PHE A 59 10.01 13.13 9.97
CA PHE A 59 10.96 12.68 10.98
C PHE A 59 12.37 13.13 10.61
N TYR A 60 13.00 13.84 11.53
CA TYR A 60 14.38 14.30 11.42
C TYR A 60 15.24 13.51 12.40
N ASP A 61 16.39 13.06 11.95
CA ASP A 61 17.40 12.50 12.84
C ASP A 61 17.82 13.56 13.87
N LYS A 62 17.66 13.25 15.17
CA LYS A 62 18.01 14.17 16.26
C LYS A 62 19.50 14.57 16.21
N ASN A 63 20.37 13.66 15.79
CA ASN A 63 21.81 13.87 15.68
C ASN A 63 22.20 14.55 14.35
N ASN A 64 21.31 14.55 13.36
CA ASN A 64 21.53 15.15 12.04
C ASN A 64 20.32 16.01 11.62
N LYS A 65 20.09 17.09 12.39
CA LYS A 65 18.92 18.00 12.34
C LYS A 65 18.62 18.67 10.98
N GLY A 66 19.43 18.43 9.94
CA GLY A 66 19.27 19.02 8.62
C GLY A 66 18.69 18.10 7.55
N VAL A 67 18.44 16.82 7.86
CA VAL A 67 18.03 15.80 6.88
C VAL A 67 16.78 15.08 7.36
N VAL A 68 15.74 15.09 6.52
CA VAL A 68 14.52 14.28 6.72
C VAL A 68 14.89 12.82 6.48
N ASP A 69 14.68 11.96 7.47
CA ASP A 69 15.02 10.53 7.37
C ASP A 69 13.86 9.75 6.74
N PHE A 70 12.63 10.00 7.21
CA PHE A 70 11.43 9.50 6.57
C PHE A 70 10.18 10.35 6.86
N VAL A 71 9.13 10.07 6.10
CA VAL A 71 7.84 10.79 6.13
C VAL A 71 6.71 9.78 6.14
N ILE A 72 5.75 9.98 7.03
CA ILE A 72 4.54 9.15 7.15
C ILE A 72 3.32 10.04 6.87
N PRO A 73 2.51 9.75 5.83
CA PRO A 73 1.28 10.49 5.59
C PRO A 73 0.23 10.15 6.65
N ILE A 74 -0.52 11.14 7.09
CA ILE A 74 -1.70 10.98 7.93
C ILE A 74 -2.84 10.54 7.01
N ILE A 75 -3.27 9.29 7.13
CA ILE A 75 -4.34 8.69 6.33
C ILE A 75 -5.45 8.15 7.24
N SER A 76 -6.68 8.08 6.73
CA SER A 76 -7.87 7.63 7.47
C SER A 76 -7.79 6.20 7.99
N SER A 77 -6.99 5.35 7.34
CA SER A 77 -6.81 3.97 7.75
C SER A 77 -5.78 3.77 8.86
N ILE A 78 -5.00 4.81 9.21
CA ILE A 78 -4.10 4.73 10.36
C ILE A 78 -4.93 4.66 11.63
N GLN A 79 -4.69 3.60 12.39
CA GLN A 79 -5.19 3.38 13.72
C GLN A 79 -4.01 3.46 14.68
N SER A 80 -4.24 3.99 15.87
CA SER A 80 -3.26 4.01 16.96
C SER A 80 -3.79 3.22 18.15
N THR A 81 -2.90 2.47 18.77
CA THR A 81 -3.11 1.83 20.07
C THR A 81 -2.01 2.31 21.00
N GLU A 82 -2.37 2.65 22.22
CA GLU A 82 -1.48 3.28 23.19
C GLU A 82 -1.36 2.36 24.40
N GLU A 83 -0.14 1.96 24.72
CA GLU A 83 0.20 1.17 25.90
C GLU A 83 1.46 1.80 26.54
N ASP A 84 1.32 2.26 27.79
CA ASP A 84 2.34 3.03 28.52
C ASP A 84 2.84 4.25 27.69
N ASP A 85 4.16 4.43 27.57
CA ASP A 85 4.80 5.48 26.75
C ASP A 85 5.03 5.04 25.29
N THR A 86 4.31 4.01 24.83
CA THR A 86 4.45 3.46 23.47
C THR A 86 3.14 3.55 22.69
N ILE A 87 3.23 4.14 21.49
CA ILE A 87 2.16 4.22 20.52
C ILE A 87 2.47 3.27 19.39
N MET A 88 1.57 2.33 19.12
CA MET A 88 1.62 1.47 17.95
C MET A 88 0.64 1.99 16.90
N LEU A 89 1.18 2.39 15.74
CA LEU A 89 0.39 2.71 14.56
C LEU A 89 0.25 1.49 13.67
N THR A 90 -0.98 1.25 13.23
CA THR A 90 -1.34 0.20 12.29
C THR A 90 -2.20 0.77 11.17
N GLY A 91 -2.26 0.11 10.02
CA GLY A 91 -3.21 0.46 8.97
C GLY A 91 -3.80 -0.80 8.35
N VAL A 92 -5.03 -0.70 7.82
CA VAL A 92 -5.74 -1.82 7.17
C VAL A 92 -4.86 -2.52 6.12
N TYR A 93 -4.04 -1.76 5.41
CA TYR A 93 -3.12 -2.25 4.38
C TYR A 93 -1.65 -1.98 4.70
N GLY A 94 -1.35 -1.60 5.94
CA GLY A 94 -0.06 -1.06 6.37
C GLY A 94 0.04 0.46 6.23
N VAL A 95 1.04 1.02 6.89
CA VAL A 95 1.32 2.45 6.99
C VAL A 95 2.39 2.82 5.95
N PRO A 96 2.10 3.69 4.97
CA PRO A 96 3.10 4.17 4.02
C PRO A 96 4.23 4.91 4.73
N VAL A 97 5.47 4.60 4.39
CA VAL A 97 6.68 5.26 4.91
C VAL A 97 7.57 5.64 3.75
N LEU A 98 7.75 6.94 3.51
CA LEU A 98 8.65 7.47 2.51
C LEU A 98 10.00 7.70 3.15
N CYS A 99 11.01 6.90 2.81
CA CYS A 99 12.32 6.96 3.43
C CYS A 99 13.34 7.61 2.51
N LEU A 100 14.31 8.32 3.07
CA LEU A 100 15.42 8.92 2.32
C LEU A 100 16.55 7.88 2.16
N ILE A 101 17.02 7.66 0.92
CA ILE A 101 18.26 6.87 0.69
C ILE A 101 19.47 7.81 0.67
N ASN A 102 19.34 8.89 -0.10
CA ASN A 102 20.38 9.88 -0.38
C ASN A 102 19.74 11.27 -0.32
N LYS A 103 20.55 12.34 -0.16
CA LYS A 103 20.12 13.74 0.08
C LYS A 103 18.94 14.28 -0.74
N ASN A 104 18.61 13.71 -1.91
CA ASN A 104 17.50 14.16 -2.77
C ASN A 104 16.56 13.03 -3.26
N LYS A 105 16.68 11.78 -2.77
CA LYS A 105 15.89 10.66 -3.32
C LYS A 105 15.17 9.89 -2.22
N PHE A 106 13.85 9.96 -2.28
CA PHE A 106 12.95 9.16 -1.46
C PHE A 106 12.57 7.86 -2.15
N PHE A 107 12.26 6.85 -1.35
CA PHE A 107 11.62 5.63 -1.79
C PHE A 107 10.40 5.33 -0.90
N LEU A 108 9.36 4.78 -1.50
CA LEU A 108 8.16 4.36 -0.77
C LEU A 108 8.37 2.95 -0.21
N ARG A 109 8.15 2.81 1.10
CA ARG A 109 7.96 1.55 1.82
C ARG A 109 6.58 1.55 2.45
N VAL A 110 6.14 0.38 2.90
CA VAL A 110 4.95 0.21 3.73
C VAL A 110 5.34 -0.63 4.92
N ALA A 111 5.10 -0.06 6.09
CA ALA A 111 5.29 -0.70 7.38
C ALA A 111 3.98 -1.36 7.80
N THR A 112 4.03 -2.59 8.28
CA THR A 112 2.83 -3.26 8.81
C THR A 112 2.43 -2.63 10.16
N ARG A 113 3.45 -2.25 10.94
CA ARG A 113 3.32 -1.55 12.21
C ARG A 113 4.44 -0.54 12.37
N ILE A 114 4.15 0.54 13.07
CA ILE A 114 5.13 1.54 13.49
C ILE A 114 5.01 1.69 14.99
N LEU A 115 6.09 1.42 15.70
CA LEU A 115 6.18 1.66 17.13
C LEU A 115 6.84 3.01 17.35
N ILE A 116 6.19 3.84 18.15
CA ILE A 116 6.69 5.13 18.60
C ILE A 116 6.80 5.02 20.13
N LYS A 117 8.02 4.99 20.65
CA LYS A 117 8.31 4.89 22.08
C LYS A 117 8.67 6.26 22.66
N GLN A 118 8.55 6.39 23.98
CA GLN A 118 8.84 7.61 24.74
C GLN A 118 7.91 8.77 24.36
N CYS A 119 6.64 8.47 24.05
CA CYS A 119 5.66 9.47 23.69
C CYS A 119 4.84 9.86 24.91
N SER A 120 5.06 11.07 25.44
CA SER A 120 4.32 11.60 26.61
C SER A 120 2.92 12.13 26.26
N VAL A 121 2.54 12.13 24.98
CA VAL A 121 1.28 12.67 24.47
C VAL A 121 0.62 11.62 23.58
N SER A 122 -0.71 11.50 23.62
CA SER A 122 -1.44 10.59 22.74
C SER A 122 -1.28 10.99 21.27
N PHE A 123 -1.35 10.00 20.37
CA PHE A 123 -1.22 10.22 18.93
C PHE A 123 -2.32 11.14 18.39
N GLN A 124 -3.53 10.95 18.90
CA GLN A 124 -4.69 11.74 18.53
C GLN A 124 -4.52 13.20 18.95
N SER A 125 -4.06 13.47 20.18
CA SER A 125 -3.79 14.84 20.64
C SER A 125 -2.67 15.49 19.83
N LEU A 126 -1.68 14.71 19.40
CA LEU A 126 -0.59 15.18 18.55
C LEU A 126 -1.09 15.55 17.14
N ILE A 127 -2.02 14.79 16.56
CA ILE A 127 -2.70 15.18 15.32
C ILE A 127 -3.52 16.46 15.54
N GLU A 128 -4.40 16.50 16.53
CA GLU A 128 -5.33 17.62 16.79
C GLU A 128 -4.61 18.94 17.07
N THR A 129 -3.59 18.91 17.94
CA THR A 129 -2.79 20.09 18.29
C THR A 129 -2.15 20.71 17.05
N ASN A 130 -1.75 19.88 16.09
CA ASN A 130 -1.12 20.32 14.85
C ASN A 130 -2.15 20.70 13.78
N GLN A 131 -3.34 20.09 13.76
CA GLN A 131 -4.47 20.57 12.95
C GLN A 131 -4.81 22.02 13.28
N LEU A 132 -4.84 22.38 14.57
CA LEU A 132 -5.11 23.76 14.99
C LEU A 132 -4.01 24.76 14.58
N LYS A 133 -2.77 24.30 14.43
CA LYS A 133 -1.63 25.12 13.97
C LYS A 133 -1.55 25.22 12.44
N SER A 134 -2.06 24.22 11.74
CA SER A 134 -2.17 24.19 10.28
C SER A 134 -3.54 24.70 9.86
N ASN A 135 -3.64 25.95 9.37
CA ASN A 135 -4.88 26.47 8.74
C ASN A 135 -5.32 25.67 7.49
N SER A 136 -4.56 24.67 7.07
CA SER A 136 -4.91 23.69 6.05
C SER A 136 -5.65 22.53 6.70
N SER A 137 -6.85 22.21 6.21
CA SER A 137 -7.44 20.89 6.39
C SER A 137 -6.38 19.86 5.98
N VAL A 138 -5.99 19.01 6.93
CA VAL A 138 -4.96 17.97 6.76
C VAL A 138 -5.16 17.32 5.39
N LEU A 139 -4.22 17.57 4.48
CA LEU A 139 -4.22 16.95 3.17
C LEU A 139 -3.93 15.46 3.40
N GLN A 140 -4.99 14.67 3.56
CA GLN A 140 -4.91 13.22 3.51
C GLN A 140 -4.30 12.86 2.16
N ILE A 141 -3.02 12.51 2.14
CA ILE A 141 -2.43 11.98 0.93
C ILE A 141 -3.13 10.66 0.65
N THR A 142 -3.72 10.60 -0.53
CA THR A 142 -4.45 9.46 -1.03
C THR A 142 -3.56 8.25 -0.91
N TYR A 143 -4.01 7.29 -0.11
CA TYR A 143 -3.45 5.96 -0.10
C TYR A 143 -3.28 5.49 -1.55
N LEU A 144 -2.11 4.96 -1.86
CA LEU A 144 -1.70 4.65 -3.23
C LEU A 144 -2.82 3.86 -3.92
N PRO A 145 -3.44 4.35 -5.01
CA PRO A 145 -4.62 3.69 -5.55
C PRO A 145 -4.33 2.25 -5.92
N LEU A 146 -5.25 1.34 -5.59
CA LEU A 146 -5.08 -0.08 -5.94
C LEU A 146 -5.04 -0.28 -7.46
N PHE A 147 -5.89 0.47 -8.18
CA PHE A 147 -6.12 0.31 -9.61
C PHE A 147 -5.19 1.18 -10.43
N GLY A 148 -4.75 0.68 -11.59
CA GLY A 148 -3.94 1.45 -12.54
C GLY A 148 -2.44 1.51 -12.22
N ASN A 149 -1.99 0.84 -11.15
CA ASN A 149 -0.59 0.81 -10.72
C ASN A 149 0.09 -0.50 -11.10
N SER A 150 1.43 -0.50 -11.14
CA SER A 150 2.18 -1.73 -11.40
C SER A 150 2.06 -2.69 -10.20
N ILE A 151 2.17 -3.98 -10.47
CA ILE A 151 2.02 -4.99 -9.41
C ILE A 151 3.08 -4.81 -8.31
N GLN A 152 4.29 -4.38 -8.66
CA GLN A 152 5.35 -4.13 -7.69
C GLN A 152 4.96 -3.01 -6.72
N ILE A 153 4.39 -1.92 -7.25
CA ILE A 153 3.94 -0.76 -6.47
C ILE A 153 2.76 -1.16 -5.57
N ILE A 154 1.80 -1.89 -6.11
CA ILE A 154 0.64 -2.38 -5.35
C ILE A 154 1.09 -3.32 -4.23
N MET A 155 2.06 -4.20 -4.47
CA MET A 155 2.58 -5.11 -3.46
C MET A 155 3.34 -4.42 -2.34
N LEU A 156 3.84 -3.21 -2.57
CA LEU A 156 4.33 -2.40 -1.47
C LEU A 156 3.15 -1.95 -0.62
N ALA A 157 2.10 -1.36 -1.22
CA ALA A 157 1.08 -0.65 -0.47
C ALA A 157 -0.14 -1.43 0.01
N HIS A 158 -0.52 -2.55 -0.63
CA HIS A 158 -1.79 -3.25 -0.38
C HIS A 158 -1.63 -4.67 0.15
N PHE A 159 -0.43 -5.04 0.61
CA PHE A 159 -0.08 -6.42 0.91
C PHE A 159 -0.88 -7.04 2.08
N TYR A 160 -1.38 -8.26 1.89
CA TYR A 160 -2.07 -9.04 2.93
C TYR A 160 -1.09 -9.78 3.85
N ASP A 161 -0.90 -9.26 5.07
CA ASP A 161 0.12 -9.73 6.03
C ASP A 161 -0.20 -10.96 6.92
N PRO A 162 -1.46 -11.39 7.18
CA PRO A 162 -1.71 -12.47 8.15
C PRO A 162 -1.02 -13.81 7.86
N LYS A 163 -0.61 -14.04 6.60
CA LYS A 163 0.12 -15.24 6.15
C LYS A 163 1.35 -14.92 5.31
N ARG A 164 1.82 -13.66 5.33
CA ARG A 164 2.90 -13.16 4.46
C ARG A 164 2.65 -13.39 2.95
N LEU A 165 1.39 -13.37 2.50
CA LEU A 165 1.05 -13.64 1.10
C LEU A 165 1.21 -12.36 0.26
N GLN A 166 2.03 -12.42 -0.81
CA GLN A 166 2.22 -11.30 -1.75
C GLN A 166 1.01 -11.12 -2.68
N VAL A 167 -0.11 -10.70 -2.09
CA VAL A 167 -1.39 -10.44 -2.74
C VAL A 167 -2.04 -9.19 -2.13
N PRO A 168 -2.71 -8.34 -2.92
CA PRO A 168 -3.45 -7.21 -2.36
C PRO A 168 -4.60 -7.70 -1.49
N ASP A 169 -4.84 -7.09 -0.32
CA ASP A 169 -5.92 -7.52 0.59
C ASP A 169 -7.30 -7.51 -0.07
N PHE A 170 -7.64 -6.46 -0.83
CA PHE A 170 -8.89 -6.45 -1.61
C PHE A 170 -9.00 -7.65 -2.56
N VAL A 171 -7.91 -7.98 -3.28
CA VAL A 171 -7.89 -9.10 -4.24
C VAL A 171 -8.06 -10.42 -3.51
N TYR A 172 -7.31 -10.63 -2.42
CA TYR A 172 -7.39 -11.84 -1.61
C TYR A 172 -8.78 -12.03 -1.01
N LYS A 173 -9.31 -11.00 -0.33
CA LYS A 173 -10.65 -11.04 0.28
C LYS A 173 -11.74 -11.22 -0.77
N SER A 174 -11.65 -10.55 -1.92
CA SER A 174 -12.58 -10.72 -3.03
C SER A 174 -12.60 -12.17 -3.52
N ILE A 175 -11.42 -12.75 -3.78
CA ILE A 175 -11.34 -14.15 -4.24
C ILE A 175 -11.91 -15.11 -3.20
N LYS A 176 -11.55 -14.93 -1.92
CA LYS A 176 -12.08 -15.76 -0.83
C LYS A 176 -13.60 -15.65 -0.71
N TYR A 177 -14.14 -14.44 -0.81
CA TYR A 177 -15.57 -14.21 -0.74
C TYR A 177 -16.31 -14.81 -1.94
N LEU A 178 -15.81 -14.59 -3.16
CA LEU A 178 -16.38 -15.14 -4.39
C LEU A 178 -16.35 -16.67 -4.42
N ALA A 179 -15.30 -17.28 -3.86
CA ALA A 179 -15.16 -18.74 -3.76
C ALA A 179 -16.19 -19.39 -2.81
N MET A 180 -16.81 -18.62 -1.91
CA MET A 180 -17.88 -19.12 -1.04
C MET A 180 -19.26 -19.11 -1.71
N ILE A 181 -19.41 -18.41 -2.85
CA ILE A 181 -20.71 -18.12 -3.49
C ILE A 181 -20.65 -18.43 -4.99
N THR A 182 -20.09 -19.59 -5.33
CA THR A 182 -19.83 -20.02 -6.71
C THR A 182 -21.11 -20.33 -7.51
N GLU A 183 -22.21 -20.63 -6.83
CA GLU A 183 -23.51 -20.94 -7.45
C GLU A 183 -24.24 -19.71 -8.03
N THR A 184 -23.65 -18.52 -7.89
CA THR A 184 -24.21 -17.27 -8.42
C THR A 184 -24.32 -17.33 -9.93
N GLU A 185 -25.53 -17.15 -10.47
CA GLU A 185 -25.76 -17.11 -11.91
C GLU A 185 -24.92 -16.03 -12.59
N GLY A 186 -24.19 -16.39 -13.64
CA GLY A 186 -23.46 -15.42 -14.46
C GLY A 186 -22.35 -14.69 -13.72
N LEU A 187 -21.76 -15.29 -12.67
CA LEU A 187 -20.57 -14.78 -12.01
C LEU A 187 -19.46 -14.51 -13.04
N PHE A 188 -18.79 -13.36 -12.91
CA PHE A 188 -17.84 -12.81 -13.89
C PHE A 188 -18.38 -12.53 -15.31
N ARG A 189 -19.63 -12.89 -15.64
CA ARG A 189 -20.28 -12.59 -16.92
C ARG A 189 -21.17 -11.36 -16.84
N LEU A 190 -22.05 -11.29 -15.85
CA LEU A 190 -22.96 -10.17 -15.64
C LEU A 190 -22.21 -8.94 -15.12
N SER A 191 -22.81 -7.77 -15.35
CA SER A 191 -22.28 -6.48 -14.89
C SER A 191 -22.85 -6.14 -13.51
N GLY A 192 -21.98 -5.70 -12.62
CA GLY A 192 -22.37 -5.06 -11.37
C GLY A 192 -22.83 -3.61 -11.55
N ASP A 193 -23.32 -3.05 -10.46
CA ASP A 193 -23.79 -1.67 -10.39
C ASP A 193 -22.60 -0.69 -10.37
N SER A 194 -22.64 0.33 -11.21
CA SER A 194 -21.53 1.29 -11.33
C SER A 194 -21.36 2.17 -10.10
N SER A 195 -22.44 2.47 -9.38
CA SER A 195 -22.39 3.27 -8.15
C SER A 195 -21.76 2.47 -7.02
N GLU A 196 -22.16 1.22 -6.82
CA GLU A 196 -21.53 0.32 -5.85
C GLU A 196 -20.03 0.13 -6.15
N MET A 197 -19.68 -0.04 -7.43
CA MET A 197 -18.29 -0.18 -7.83
C MET A 197 -17.45 1.10 -7.59
N GLU A 198 -18.05 2.30 -7.64
CA GLU A 198 -17.37 3.54 -7.24
C GLU A 198 -17.22 3.61 -5.73
N GLU A 199 -18.27 3.31 -4.97
CA GLU A 199 -18.23 3.32 -3.50
C GLU A 199 -17.14 2.40 -2.96
N ILE A 200 -17.06 1.15 -3.45
CA ILE A 200 -16.01 0.21 -3.04
C ILE A 200 -14.61 0.76 -3.39
N ARG A 201 -14.45 1.42 -4.55
CA ARG A 201 -13.16 2.04 -4.92
C ARG A 201 -12.79 3.18 -3.99
N GLU A 202 -13.75 4.00 -3.59
CA GLU A 202 -13.52 5.05 -2.60
C GLU A 202 -13.08 4.48 -1.26
N LEU A 203 -13.74 3.42 -0.78
CA LEU A 203 -13.34 2.73 0.46
C LEU A 203 -11.90 2.22 0.36
N ILE A 204 -11.54 1.56 -0.74
CA ILE A 204 -10.16 1.11 -0.99
C ILE A 204 -9.18 2.29 -0.96
N ASN A 205 -9.51 3.40 -1.63
CA ASN A 205 -8.65 4.58 -1.70
C ASN A 205 -8.55 5.34 -0.37
N LYS A 206 -9.54 5.19 0.52
CA LYS A 206 -9.51 5.69 1.91
C LYS A 206 -8.81 4.72 2.86
N GLY A 207 -8.41 3.55 2.37
CA GLY A 207 -7.84 2.50 3.19
C GLY A 207 -8.87 1.86 4.13
N GLU A 208 -10.16 2.02 3.88
CA GLU A 208 -11.24 1.52 4.72
C GLU A 208 -11.55 0.04 4.44
N GLU A 209 -12.12 -0.63 5.44
CA GLU A 209 -12.53 -2.01 5.31
C GLU A 209 -13.81 -2.13 4.48
N ILE A 210 -13.81 -3.07 3.53
CA ILE A 210 -14.99 -3.37 2.71
C ILE A 210 -15.79 -4.49 3.37
N ILE A 211 -17.05 -4.20 3.68
CA ILE A 211 -18.01 -5.19 4.15
C ILE A 211 -18.67 -5.83 2.92
N PHE A 212 -18.02 -6.85 2.35
CA PHE A 212 -18.43 -7.52 1.10
C PHE A 212 -19.93 -7.88 1.02
N PRO A 213 -20.59 -8.39 2.08
CA PRO A 213 -22.03 -8.69 2.03
C PRO A 213 -22.97 -7.51 1.77
N LYS A 214 -22.49 -6.26 1.88
CA LYS A 214 -23.30 -5.06 1.58
C LYS A 214 -23.43 -4.79 0.08
N TYR A 215 -22.61 -5.41 -0.75
CA TYR A 215 -22.52 -5.09 -2.18
C TYR A 215 -22.95 -6.29 -3.04
N SER A 216 -23.41 -6.00 -4.26
CA SER A 216 -23.67 -7.06 -5.23
C SER A 216 -22.40 -7.86 -5.53
N ILE A 217 -22.55 -9.18 -5.58
CA ILE A 217 -21.49 -10.11 -5.99
C ILE A 217 -20.96 -9.81 -7.40
N HIS A 218 -21.82 -9.30 -8.28
CA HIS A 218 -21.42 -8.88 -9.63
C HIS A 218 -20.50 -7.67 -9.55
N SER A 219 -20.81 -6.65 -8.74
CA SER A 219 -19.98 -5.46 -8.51
C SER A 219 -18.59 -5.84 -8.01
N ILE A 220 -18.50 -6.74 -7.02
CA ILE A 220 -17.22 -7.28 -6.51
C ILE A 220 -16.45 -8.02 -7.61
N SER A 221 -17.12 -8.92 -8.34
CA SER A 221 -16.47 -9.69 -9.43
C SER A 221 -15.99 -8.79 -10.57
N ASN A 222 -16.73 -7.72 -10.90
CA ASN A 222 -16.36 -6.74 -11.90
C ASN A 222 -15.18 -5.89 -11.47
N LEU A 223 -15.11 -5.49 -10.20
CA LEU A 223 -13.94 -4.79 -9.66
C LEU A 223 -12.70 -5.68 -9.61
N LEU A 224 -12.84 -6.96 -9.27
CA LEU A 224 -11.73 -7.91 -9.33
C LEU A 224 -11.21 -8.08 -10.77
N LYS A 225 -12.10 -8.18 -11.77
CA LYS A 225 -11.71 -8.15 -13.18
C LYS A 225 -11.04 -6.82 -13.55
N TYR A 226 -11.58 -5.71 -13.07
CA TYR A 226 -11.06 -4.38 -13.33
C TYR A 226 -9.66 -4.20 -12.77
N PHE A 227 -9.38 -4.73 -11.57
CA PHE A 227 -8.04 -4.78 -11.00
C PHE A 227 -7.03 -5.37 -11.99
N PHE A 228 -7.27 -6.60 -12.48
CA PHE A 228 -6.37 -7.25 -13.44
C PHE A 228 -6.23 -6.50 -14.76
N ARG A 229 -7.33 -5.94 -15.27
CA ARG A 229 -7.33 -5.14 -16.51
C ARG A 229 -6.62 -3.79 -16.35
N SER A 230 -6.59 -3.25 -15.14
CA SER A 230 -5.95 -1.97 -14.85
C SER A 230 -4.44 -2.07 -14.68
N LEU A 231 -3.88 -3.29 -14.58
CA LEU A 231 -2.44 -3.49 -14.48
C LEU A 231 -1.75 -3.07 -15.80
N PRO A 232 -0.76 -2.16 -15.77
CA PRO A 232 -0.12 -1.62 -16.98
C PRO A 232 0.44 -2.66 -17.95
N HIS A 233 0.86 -3.82 -17.45
CA HIS A 233 1.45 -4.91 -18.23
C HIS A 233 0.67 -6.22 -18.13
N GLY A 234 -0.55 -6.19 -17.58
CA GLY A 234 -1.28 -7.38 -17.18
C GLY A 234 -0.67 -8.08 -15.96
N LEU A 235 -1.32 -9.15 -15.49
CA LEU A 235 -0.81 -9.97 -14.38
C LEU A 235 0.40 -10.81 -14.82
N ILE A 236 0.30 -11.44 -15.99
CA ILE A 236 1.41 -12.11 -16.67
C ILE A 236 1.93 -11.15 -17.74
N PRO A 237 3.17 -10.65 -17.63
CA PRO A 237 3.74 -9.75 -18.62
C PRO A 237 3.73 -10.38 -20.02
N GLN A 238 3.50 -9.56 -21.05
CA GLN A 238 3.41 -10.02 -22.43
C GLN A 238 4.67 -10.81 -22.87
N THR A 239 5.85 -10.40 -22.45
CA THR A 239 7.11 -11.11 -22.73
C THR A 239 7.12 -12.54 -22.19
N ASN A 240 6.65 -12.74 -20.95
CA ASN A 240 6.49 -14.06 -20.36
C ASN A 240 5.43 -14.88 -21.10
N MET A 241 4.31 -14.24 -21.45
CA MET A 241 3.23 -14.91 -22.20
C MET A 241 3.71 -15.40 -23.57
N TYR A 242 4.41 -14.57 -24.35
CA TYR A 242 4.93 -14.98 -25.67
C TYR A 242 5.91 -16.15 -25.55
N LYS A 243 6.81 -16.11 -24.56
CA LYS A 243 7.73 -17.20 -24.27
C LYS A 243 7.00 -18.51 -23.90
N MET A 244 5.96 -18.42 -23.06
CA MET A 244 5.13 -19.58 -22.71
C MET A 244 4.46 -20.17 -23.96
N VAL A 245 3.83 -19.32 -24.78
CA VAL A 245 3.12 -19.75 -25.99
C VAL A 245 4.07 -20.42 -26.98
N GLU A 246 5.25 -19.84 -27.23
CA GLU A 246 6.27 -20.42 -28.11
C GLU A 246 6.73 -21.79 -27.61
N ARG A 247 6.98 -21.96 -26.30
CA ARG A 247 7.43 -23.24 -25.74
C ARG A 247 6.37 -24.34 -25.78
N ILE A 248 5.08 -24.01 -25.69
CA ILE A 248 4.00 -25.01 -25.69
C ILE A 248 3.53 -25.37 -27.10
N GLN A 249 3.95 -24.63 -28.13
CA GLN A 249 3.60 -24.93 -29.52
C GLN A 249 4.10 -26.34 -29.89
N ASN A 250 3.21 -27.14 -30.49
CA ASN A 250 3.50 -28.50 -30.94
C ASN A 250 3.94 -29.50 -29.85
N THR A 251 3.68 -29.19 -28.58
CA THR A 251 3.95 -30.12 -27.46
C THR A 251 2.74 -31.02 -27.17
N SER A 252 3.00 -32.21 -26.61
CA SER A 252 1.94 -33.05 -26.04
C SER A 252 1.33 -32.40 -24.79
N ARG A 253 0.12 -32.83 -24.39
CA ARG A 253 -0.54 -32.31 -23.17
C ARG A 253 0.33 -32.43 -21.91
N SER A 254 1.06 -33.54 -21.77
CA SER A 254 1.93 -33.78 -20.61
C SER A 254 3.09 -32.77 -20.57
N GLU A 255 3.74 -32.57 -21.72
CA GLU A 255 4.82 -31.59 -21.88
C GLU A 255 4.31 -30.16 -21.69
N THR A 256 3.14 -29.81 -22.24
CA THR A 256 2.50 -28.50 -22.02
C THR A 256 2.32 -28.22 -20.53
N ILE A 257 1.78 -29.17 -19.76
CA ILE A 257 1.57 -29.01 -18.32
C ILE A 257 2.91 -28.79 -17.60
N GLN A 258 3.94 -29.58 -17.94
CA GLN A 258 5.26 -29.46 -17.33
C GLN A 258 5.91 -28.10 -17.62
N ILE A 259 5.87 -27.65 -18.88
CA ILE A 259 6.39 -26.35 -19.31
C ILE A 259 5.66 -25.20 -18.61
N LEU A 260 4.32 -25.26 -18.54
CA LEU A 260 3.54 -24.21 -17.89
C LEU A 260 3.83 -24.14 -16.38
N LYS A 261 4.03 -25.28 -15.70
CA LYS A 261 4.46 -25.29 -14.30
C LYS A 261 5.81 -24.59 -14.13
N GLU A 262 6.80 -24.94 -14.95
CA GLU A 262 8.13 -24.31 -14.92
C GLU A 262 8.05 -22.80 -15.14
N GLU A 263 7.32 -22.36 -16.17
CA GLU A 263 7.19 -20.93 -16.49
C GLU A 263 6.42 -20.16 -15.41
N VAL A 264 5.38 -20.74 -14.80
CA VAL A 264 4.66 -20.13 -13.68
C VAL A 264 5.57 -19.99 -12.46
N HIS A 265 6.43 -20.97 -12.17
CA HIS A 265 7.42 -20.88 -11.10
C HIS A 265 8.53 -19.84 -11.36
N CYS A 266 8.74 -19.44 -12.62
CA CYS A 266 9.68 -18.39 -13.00
C CYS A 266 9.08 -16.97 -12.92
N LEU A 267 7.77 -16.84 -12.67
CA LEU A 267 7.13 -15.54 -12.48
C LEU A 267 7.56 -14.92 -11.14
N SER A 268 7.47 -13.59 -11.06
CA SER A 268 7.74 -12.89 -9.80
C SER A 268 6.85 -13.42 -8.68
N LEU A 269 7.36 -13.47 -7.45
CA LEU A 269 6.64 -13.99 -6.28
C LEU A 269 5.22 -13.40 -6.10
N PRO A 270 4.97 -12.09 -6.31
CA PRO A 270 3.61 -11.54 -6.31
C PRO A 270 2.69 -12.18 -7.33
N VAL A 271 3.15 -12.29 -8.57
CA VAL A 271 2.37 -12.83 -9.69
C VAL A 271 2.07 -14.29 -9.43
N PHE A 272 3.07 -15.07 -9.01
CA PHE A 272 2.89 -16.47 -8.63
C PHE A 272 1.85 -16.61 -7.50
N THR A 273 1.99 -15.83 -6.43
CA THR A 273 1.07 -15.89 -5.27
C THR A 273 -0.36 -15.55 -5.67
N ILE A 274 -0.56 -14.49 -6.46
CA ILE A 274 -1.88 -14.10 -6.96
C ILE A 274 -2.49 -15.22 -7.82
N LEU A 275 -1.72 -15.79 -8.75
CA LEU A 275 -2.17 -16.91 -9.57
C LEU A 275 -2.58 -18.11 -8.72
N SER A 276 -1.78 -18.48 -7.71
CA SER A 276 -2.11 -19.57 -6.78
C SER A 276 -3.32 -19.32 -5.88
N VAL A 277 -3.72 -18.06 -5.70
CA VAL A 277 -4.95 -17.73 -4.97
C VAL A 277 -6.16 -17.76 -5.92
N CYS A 278 -5.97 -17.40 -7.19
CA CYS A 278 -7.04 -17.36 -8.21
C CYS A 278 -7.42 -18.74 -8.77
N PHE A 279 -6.47 -19.66 -8.90
CA PHE A 279 -6.61 -20.95 -9.59
C PHE A 279 -6.14 -22.11 -8.70
#